data_AF-A0A2T1A959-F1
#
_entry.id   AF-A0A2T1A959-F1
#
_cell.length_a   1.000
_cell.length_b   1.000
_cell.length_c   1.000
_cell.angle_alpha   90.00
_cell.angle_beta   90.00
_cell.angle_gamma   90.00
#
_symmetry.space_group_name_H-M   'P 1'
#
loop_
_entity.id
_entity.type
_entity.pdbx_description
1 polymer ?
#
loop_
_entity_poly.entity_id
_entity_poly.type
_entity_poly.pdbx_seq_one_letter_code
_entity_poly.pdbx_strand_id
1 'polypeptide(L)'
;MGALHAHLFRSLVEFIGITTLVVTDLDSVNGPADGEGDDDAELVEGDDEDYEVVAGSTCTPETPDAVTSNQMLAQWLPGKNRIDELLAAGAAAKTVAADDFGLGAIRVTYPCTVSLELGGEQIERAGRTLEVAFAFDNLEWTQDVANRELRLRVRAPQDLEDLARRLHDKVHSSNYKKTDFALALLAKDPDAWIVPHYVAEGLKWLETTLGVAVEEDDQQEGDAA
;
A
#
# COMPACT_ATOMS: atom_id res chain seq x y z
N MET A 1 -5.02 -11.94 3.37
CA MET A 1 -4.59 -12.76 4.53
C MET A 1 -4.16 -11.77 5.61
N GLY A 2 -4.81 -11.74 6.78
CA GLY A 2 -4.62 -10.67 7.77
C GLY A 2 -3.28 -10.73 8.50
N ALA A 3 -2.77 -9.56 8.88
CA ALA A 3 -1.49 -9.33 9.55
C ALA A 3 -1.30 -10.05 10.91
N LEU A 4 -2.36 -10.65 11.48
CA LEU A 4 -2.33 -11.36 12.77
C LEU A 4 -1.35 -12.55 12.79
N HIS A 5 -1.03 -13.14 11.63
CA HIS A 5 -0.17 -14.32 11.53
C HIS A 5 1.28 -14.01 11.11
N ALA A 6 1.70 -12.74 11.12
CA ALA A 6 3.03 -12.33 10.66
C ALA A 6 4.17 -13.13 11.32
N HIS A 7 4.05 -13.42 12.63
CA HIS A 7 5.02 -14.22 13.38
C HIS A 7 5.13 -15.68 12.88
N LEU A 8 4.02 -16.31 12.49
CA LEU A 8 4.05 -17.68 11.94
C LEU A 8 4.71 -17.71 10.56
N PHE A 9 4.39 -16.73 9.73
CA PHE A 9 4.99 -16.61 8.40
C PHE A 9 6.48 -16.31 8.47
N ARG A 10 6.89 -15.40 9.37
CA ARG A 10 8.30 -15.11 9.62
C ARG A 10 9.10 -16.37 9.95
N SER A 11 8.68 -17.08 11.00
CA SER A 11 9.41 -18.28 11.44
C SER A 11 9.47 -19.36 10.35
N LEU A 12 8.40 -19.50 9.55
CA LEU A 12 8.38 -20.46 8.45
C LEU A 12 9.32 -20.06 7.31
N VAL A 13 9.28 -18.80 6.86
CA VAL A 13 10.12 -18.29 5.76
C VAL A 13 11.60 -18.37 6.14
N GLU A 14 11.94 -17.92 7.35
CA GLU A 14 13.31 -17.98 7.87
C GLU A 14 13.78 -19.44 8.04
N PHE A 15 12.91 -20.35 8.46
CA PHE A 15 13.26 -21.77 8.62
C PHE A 15 13.51 -22.49 7.29
N ILE A 16 12.66 -22.26 6.27
CA ILE A 16 12.83 -22.92 4.96
C ILE A 16 13.96 -22.25 4.17
N GLY A 17 14.26 -20.97 4.41
CA GLY A 17 15.29 -20.22 3.69
C GLY A 17 14.90 -19.89 2.26
N ILE A 18 13.60 -19.71 1.99
CA ILE A 18 13.11 -19.35 0.64
C ILE A 18 13.20 -17.85 0.40
N THR A 19 13.73 -17.47 -0.75
CA THR A 19 13.66 -16.08 -1.22
C THR A 19 12.20 -15.65 -1.33
N THR A 20 11.83 -14.57 -0.65
CA THR A 20 10.43 -14.19 -0.42
C THR A 20 10.20 -12.70 -0.66
N LEU A 21 9.23 -12.40 -1.53
CA LEU A 21 8.64 -11.06 -1.62
C LEU A 21 7.34 -11.02 -0.81
N VAL A 22 7.23 -10.07 0.11
CA VAL A 22 6.00 -9.77 0.84
C VAL A 22 5.41 -8.48 0.28
N VAL A 23 4.16 -8.54 -0.16
CA VAL A 23 3.37 -7.39 -0.62
C VAL A 23 2.25 -7.17 0.39
N THR A 24 2.15 -5.98 0.99
CA THR A 24 1.19 -5.73 2.07
C THR A 24 0.65 -4.31 2.06
N ASP A 25 -0.45 -4.09 2.78
CA ASP A 25 -1.06 -2.78 3.01
C ASP A 25 -0.33 -2.01 4.12
N LEU A 26 -0.44 -0.69 4.13
CA LEU A 26 0.06 0.16 5.22
C LEU A 26 -0.82 0.05 6.46
N ASP A 27 -2.13 -0.13 6.29
CA ASP A 27 -3.11 -0.28 7.36
C ASP A 27 -3.00 0.77 8.48
N SER A 28 -2.86 2.04 8.09
CA SER A 28 -2.80 3.20 8.98
C SER A 28 -4.04 3.33 9.87
N VAL A 29 -3.79 3.61 11.13
CA VAL A 29 -4.78 3.91 12.16
C VAL A 29 -4.30 5.11 12.99
N ASN A 30 -5.25 5.83 13.58
CA ASN A 30 -4.95 6.93 14.47
C ASN A 30 -4.07 6.44 15.62
N GLY A 31 -2.95 7.13 15.85
CA GLY A 31 -2.07 6.87 16.99
C GLY A 31 -2.77 7.14 18.32
N PRO A 32 -2.19 6.68 19.45
CA PRO A 32 -2.65 7.12 20.76
C PRO A 32 -2.55 8.65 20.83
N ALA A 33 -3.60 9.30 21.36
CA ALA A 33 -3.55 10.73 21.60
C ALA A 33 -2.36 11.05 22.52
N ASP A 34 -1.62 12.11 22.22
CA ASP A 34 -0.49 12.56 23.03
C ASP A 34 -0.97 13.02 24.41
N GLY A 35 -1.14 12.09 25.36
CA GLY A 35 -1.67 12.41 26.68
C GLY A 35 -2.08 11.20 27.50
N GLU A 36 -1.08 10.65 28.22
CA GLU A 36 -1.21 9.75 29.36
C GLU A 36 -1.72 8.33 29.09
N GLY A 37 -0.87 7.35 29.44
CA GLY A 37 -1.30 5.97 29.56
C GLY A 37 -2.21 5.82 30.78
N ASP A 38 -3.36 5.22 30.59
CA ASP A 38 -3.81 4.09 31.38
C ASP A 38 -4.89 3.35 30.59
N ASP A 39 -5.02 2.06 30.89
CA ASP A 39 -5.95 1.14 30.26
C ASP A 39 -7.43 1.57 30.39
N ASP A 40 -8.27 1.07 29.47
CA ASP A 40 -9.73 1.19 29.35
C ASP A 40 -10.31 2.48 28.72
N ALA A 41 -10.41 2.47 27.39
CA ALA A 41 -11.36 3.34 26.66
C ALA A 41 -12.71 2.62 26.52
N GLU A 42 -13.68 2.94 27.39
CA GLU A 42 -15.10 2.63 27.16
C GLU A 42 -15.75 3.65 26.20
N LEU A 43 -16.76 3.15 25.48
CA LEU A 43 -17.58 3.88 24.51
C LEU A 43 -18.42 4.97 25.21
N VAL A 44 -18.34 6.21 24.73
CA VAL A 44 -19.31 7.25 25.07
C VAL A 44 -20.15 7.57 23.82
N GLU A 45 -21.44 7.27 23.88
CA GLU A 45 -22.43 7.84 22.96
C GLU A 45 -22.73 9.28 23.38
N GLY A 46 -22.44 10.23 22.50
CA GLY A 46 -22.80 11.63 22.65
C GLY A 46 -23.18 12.24 21.30
N ASP A 47 -24.43 12.66 21.18
CA ASP A 47 -24.91 13.55 20.12
C ASP A 47 -24.32 14.94 20.36
N ASP A 48 -23.15 15.26 19.79
CA ASP A 48 -22.70 16.62 19.45
C ASP A 48 -21.49 16.52 18.50
N GLU A 49 -21.46 17.35 17.45
CA GLU A 49 -20.57 17.30 16.28
C GLU A 49 -19.10 17.70 16.56
N ASP A 50 -18.45 17.04 17.50
CA ASP A 50 -16.99 17.01 17.62
C ASP A 50 -16.54 15.55 17.49
N TYR A 51 -16.09 15.15 16.29
CA TYR A 51 -15.59 13.80 16.05
C TYR A 51 -14.30 13.57 16.86
N GLU A 52 -14.41 13.03 18.07
CA GLU A 52 -13.25 12.56 18.80
C GLU A 52 -12.57 11.44 18.01
N VAL A 53 -11.30 11.66 17.68
CA VAL A 53 -10.49 10.73 16.91
C VAL A 53 -10.08 9.58 17.85
N VAL A 54 -10.82 8.48 17.78
CA VAL A 54 -10.55 7.30 18.63
C VAL A 54 -9.25 6.64 18.20
N ALA A 55 -8.31 6.45 19.13
CA ALA A 55 -7.07 5.72 18.88
C ALA A 55 -7.36 4.32 18.30
N GLY A 56 -6.57 3.89 17.31
CA GLY A 56 -6.77 2.61 16.63
C GLY A 56 -7.88 2.59 15.57
N SER A 57 -8.66 3.67 15.42
CA SER A 57 -9.58 3.82 14.28
C SER A 57 -8.80 4.07 12.98
N THR A 58 -9.36 3.65 11.84
CA THR A 58 -8.71 3.81 10.53
C THR A 58 -8.52 5.28 10.17
N CYS A 59 -7.35 5.63 9.63
CA CYS A 59 -7.04 6.97 9.13
C CYS A 59 -6.24 6.92 7.82
N THR A 60 -6.11 8.06 7.16
CA THR A 60 -5.23 8.24 6.00
C THR A 60 -3.75 8.19 6.43
N PRO A 61 -2.82 7.74 5.57
CA PRO A 61 -1.39 7.71 5.91
C PRO A 61 -0.79 9.06 6.30
N GLU A 62 -1.36 10.16 5.82
CA GLU A 62 -0.92 11.53 6.09
C GLU A 62 -1.42 12.06 7.44
N THR A 63 -2.27 11.32 8.15
CA THR A 63 -2.75 11.73 9.47
C THR A 63 -1.56 11.83 10.44
N PRO A 64 -1.41 12.97 11.15
CA PRO A 64 -0.34 13.13 12.14
C PRO A 64 -0.34 11.99 13.15
N ASP A 65 0.86 11.51 13.48
CA ASP A 65 1.09 10.43 14.45
C ASP A 65 0.36 9.11 14.15
N ALA A 66 -0.08 8.92 12.90
CA ALA A 66 -0.63 7.67 12.44
C ALA A 66 0.38 6.52 12.63
N VAL A 67 -0.14 5.38 13.07
CA VAL A 67 0.61 4.14 13.26
C VAL A 67 0.05 3.05 12.37
N THR A 68 0.84 2.02 12.07
CA THR A 68 0.34 0.85 11.35
C THR A 68 -0.30 -0.15 12.31
N SER A 69 -1.46 -0.69 11.93
CA SER A 69 -2.00 -1.90 12.58
C SER A 69 -1.40 -3.20 12.02
N ASN A 70 -0.57 -3.10 10.96
CA ASN A 70 0.09 -4.23 10.33
C ASN A 70 1.29 -4.70 11.16
N GLN A 71 1.08 -5.78 11.94
CA GLN A 71 2.10 -6.34 12.82
C GLN A 71 3.36 -6.83 12.08
N MET A 72 3.27 -7.13 10.78
CA MET A 72 4.45 -7.49 10.00
C MET A 72 5.38 -6.29 9.83
N LEU A 73 4.82 -5.14 9.45
CA LEU A 73 5.57 -3.88 9.32
C LEU A 73 6.11 -3.42 10.67
N ALA A 74 5.27 -3.50 11.72
CA ALA A 74 5.62 -3.06 13.07
C ALA A 74 6.70 -3.91 13.75
N GLN A 75 6.64 -5.25 13.59
CA GLN A 75 7.49 -6.16 14.38
C GLN A 75 8.57 -6.89 13.59
N TRP A 76 8.44 -7.01 12.27
CA TRP A 76 9.36 -7.82 11.46
C TRP A 76 10.20 -6.97 10.52
N LEU A 77 9.60 -6.43 9.46
CA LEU A 77 10.32 -5.70 8.42
C LEU A 77 9.41 -4.60 7.88
N PRO A 78 9.80 -3.32 7.94
CA PRO A 78 11.07 -2.79 8.44
C PRO A 78 11.19 -2.74 9.98
N GLY A 79 10.19 -3.21 10.74
CA GLY A 79 10.17 -3.12 12.19
C GLY A 79 9.86 -1.71 12.69
N LYS A 80 8.96 -1.01 12.00
CA LYS A 80 8.58 0.38 12.26
C LYS A 80 7.08 0.51 12.46
N ASN A 81 6.68 1.30 13.45
CA ASN A 81 5.28 1.47 13.81
C ASN A 81 4.66 2.74 13.21
N ARG A 82 5.37 3.87 13.25
CA ARG A 82 4.84 5.14 12.72
C ARG A 82 4.78 5.12 11.19
N ILE A 83 3.69 5.65 10.64
CA ILE A 83 3.48 5.69 9.19
C ILE A 83 4.49 6.61 8.49
N ASP A 84 4.82 7.75 9.07
CA ASP A 84 5.85 8.65 8.54
C ASP A 84 7.21 7.96 8.37
N GLU A 85 7.63 7.16 9.35
CA GLU A 85 8.85 6.37 9.29
C GLU A 85 8.78 5.24 8.25
N LEU A 86 7.60 4.63 8.08
CA LEU A 86 7.38 3.60 7.06
C LEU A 86 7.47 4.20 5.65
N LEU A 87 6.87 5.37 5.43
CA LEU A 87 6.93 6.10 4.15
C LEU A 87 8.36 6.58 3.84
N ALA A 88 9.13 6.99 4.86
CA ALA A 88 10.52 7.38 4.72
C ALA A 88 11.52 6.21 4.57
N ALA A 89 11.08 4.96 4.77
CA ALA A 89 11.96 3.80 4.73
C ALA A 89 12.43 3.49 3.30
N GLY A 90 13.74 3.56 3.08
CA GLY A 90 14.38 3.15 1.83
C GLY A 90 14.46 1.63 1.65
N ALA A 91 14.86 1.19 0.46
CA ALA A 91 14.92 -0.23 0.08
C ALA A 91 15.74 -1.10 1.04
N ALA A 92 16.84 -0.59 1.58
CA ALA A 92 17.70 -1.33 2.52
C ALA A 92 16.98 -1.68 3.83
N ALA A 93 16.17 -0.76 4.38
CA ALA A 93 15.38 -1.03 5.58
C ALA A 93 14.26 -2.05 5.34
N LYS A 94 13.86 -2.20 4.08
CA LYS A 94 12.79 -3.10 3.62
C LYS A 94 13.33 -4.46 3.14
N THR A 95 14.63 -4.74 3.29
CA THR A 95 15.29 -5.91 2.72
C THR A 95 16.16 -6.65 3.73
N VAL A 96 16.01 -7.97 3.81
CA VAL A 96 16.96 -8.90 4.44
C VAL A 96 17.78 -9.55 3.32
N ALA A 97 19.10 -9.47 3.43
CA ALA A 97 20.01 -10.06 2.46
C ALA A 97 19.95 -11.59 2.49
N ALA A 98 20.30 -12.22 1.37
CA ALA A 98 20.49 -13.66 1.30
C ALA A 98 21.62 -14.12 2.25
N ASP A 99 21.61 -15.39 2.62
CA ASP A 99 22.73 -16.06 3.27
C ASP A 99 23.92 -16.27 2.31
N ASP A 100 25.00 -16.86 2.82
CA ASP A 100 26.23 -17.14 2.07
C ASP A 100 26.01 -18.05 0.84
N PHE A 101 24.88 -18.76 0.77
CA PHE A 101 24.50 -19.63 -0.34
C PHE A 101 23.54 -18.95 -1.33
N GLY A 102 23.23 -17.67 -1.11
CA GLY A 102 22.28 -16.92 -1.95
C GLY A 102 20.82 -17.25 -1.68
N LEU A 103 20.51 -17.87 -0.54
CA LEU A 103 19.16 -18.26 -0.16
C LEU A 103 18.57 -17.33 0.90
N GLY A 104 17.24 -17.33 1.02
CA GLY A 104 16.55 -16.65 2.12
C GLY A 104 16.55 -15.11 2.06
N ALA A 105 16.78 -14.50 0.90
CA ALA A 105 16.59 -13.05 0.76
C ALA A 105 15.10 -12.68 0.92
N ILE A 106 14.81 -11.63 1.67
CA ILE A 106 13.43 -11.20 1.95
C ILE A 106 13.29 -9.73 1.61
N ARG A 107 12.21 -9.36 0.92
CA ARG A 107 11.82 -7.96 0.76
C ARG A 107 10.37 -7.77 1.11
N VAL A 108 10.08 -6.66 1.78
CA VAL A 108 8.73 -6.16 1.96
C VAL A 108 8.49 -4.96 1.06
N THR A 109 7.30 -4.92 0.46
CA THR A 109 6.79 -3.76 -0.26
C THR A 109 5.39 -3.44 0.22
N TYR A 110 5.11 -2.15 0.31
CA TYR A 110 3.84 -1.58 0.73
C TYR A 110 3.66 -0.23 0.05
N PRO A 111 2.42 0.28 -0.07
CA PRO A 111 2.16 1.57 -0.68
C PRO A 111 3.08 2.67 -0.15
N CYS A 112 3.64 3.47 -1.04
CA CYS A 112 4.47 4.63 -0.72
C CYS A 112 3.78 5.89 -1.22
N THR A 113 4.32 7.05 -0.84
CA THR A 113 3.85 8.35 -1.35
C THR A 113 4.03 8.41 -2.86
N VAL A 114 2.96 8.78 -3.57
CA VAL A 114 2.97 9.03 -5.01
C VAL A 114 2.44 10.43 -5.30
N SER A 115 2.90 11.01 -6.40
CA SER A 115 2.40 12.30 -6.89
C SER A 115 1.12 12.07 -7.69
N LEU A 116 0.02 12.64 -7.21
CA LEU A 116 -1.26 12.64 -7.89
C LEU A 116 -1.35 13.89 -8.76
N GLU A 117 -1.76 13.73 -10.01
CA GLU A 117 -1.94 14.83 -10.95
C GLU A 117 -3.29 14.70 -11.66
N LEU A 118 -4.15 15.72 -11.54
CA LEU A 118 -5.43 15.78 -12.24
C LEU A 118 -5.88 17.23 -12.41
N GLY A 119 -6.29 17.60 -13.62
CA GLY A 119 -6.85 18.94 -13.86
C GLY A 119 -5.87 20.11 -13.60
N GLY A 120 -4.56 19.85 -13.61
CA GLY A 120 -3.53 20.85 -13.33
C GLY A 120 -3.21 21.05 -11.84
N GLU A 121 -3.88 20.30 -10.94
CA GLU A 121 -3.53 20.21 -9.53
C GLU A 121 -2.56 19.05 -9.30
N GLN A 122 -1.66 19.21 -8.32
CA GLN A 122 -0.70 18.18 -7.92
C GLN A 122 -0.60 18.12 -6.40
N ILE A 123 -0.76 16.91 -5.83
CA ILE A 123 -0.56 16.63 -4.40
C ILE A 123 0.21 15.32 -4.23
N GLU A 124 0.78 15.09 -3.05
CA GLU A 124 1.47 13.84 -2.72
C GLU A 124 0.67 13.03 -1.71
N ARG A 125 0.28 11.79 -2.04
CA ARG A 125 -0.50 10.93 -1.14
C ARG A 125 -0.05 9.48 -1.21
N ALA A 126 -0.22 8.75 -0.13
CA ALA A 126 -0.02 7.31 -0.05
C ALA A 126 -1.36 6.60 0.14
N GLY A 127 -1.53 5.46 -0.55
CA GLY A 127 -2.71 4.63 -0.34
C GLY A 127 -2.60 3.81 0.94
N ARG A 128 -3.58 3.87 1.84
CA ARG A 128 -3.64 2.99 3.02
C ARG A 128 -3.66 1.50 2.65
N THR A 129 -4.35 1.18 1.56
CA THR A 129 -4.66 -0.17 1.09
C THR A 129 -4.36 -0.30 -0.40
N LEU A 130 -4.22 -1.53 -0.89
CA LEU A 130 -4.05 -1.83 -2.32
C LEU A 130 -5.05 -1.08 -3.20
N GLU A 131 -6.33 -1.02 -2.85
CA GLU A 131 -7.35 -0.41 -3.72
C GLU A 131 -7.17 1.10 -3.88
N VAL A 132 -6.77 1.78 -2.79
CA VAL A 132 -6.50 3.22 -2.82
C VAL A 132 -5.18 3.49 -3.54
N ALA A 133 -4.13 2.71 -3.26
CA ALA A 133 -2.85 2.82 -3.96
C ALA A 133 -3.02 2.58 -5.46
N PHE A 134 -3.81 1.59 -5.84
CA PHE A 134 -4.18 1.32 -7.22
C PHE A 134 -4.90 2.50 -7.86
N ALA A 135 -5.88 3.10 -7.15
CA ALA A 135 -6.58 4.28 -7.63
C ALA A 135 -5.63 5.47 -7.86
N PHE A 136 -4.64 5.64 -7.00
CA PHE A 136 -3.65 6.70 -7.09
C PHE A 136 -2.71 6.53 -8.28
N ASP A 137 -2.14 5.34 -8.48
CA ASP A 137 -1.29 5.03 -9.64
C ASP A 137 -2.07 5.04 -10.98
N ASN A 138 -3.40 4.92 -10.92
CA ASN A 138 -4.29 4.91 -12.09
C ASN A 138 -5.38 5.99 -12.00
N LEU A 139 -5.02 7.20 -11.54
CA LEU A 139 -6.00 8.20 -11.13
C LEU A 139 -7.00 8.55 -12.24
N GLU A 140 -6.53 9.03 -13.38
CA GLU A 140 -7.41 9.41 -14.48
C GLU A 140 -8.26 8.23 -14.97
N TRP A 141 -7.63 7.06 -15.15
CA TRP A 141 -8.31 5.86 -15.61
C TRP A 141 -9.41 5.39 -14.66
N THR A 142 -9.16 5.35 -13.35
CA THR A 142 -10.17 4.93 -12.37
C THR A 142 -11.33 5.93 -12.22
N GLN A 143 -11.13 7.19 -12.59
CA GLN A 143 -12.19 8.21 -12.57
C GLN A 143 -13.07 8.21 -13.84
N ASP A 144 -12.67 7.50 -14.89
CA ASP A 144 -13.49 7.31 -16.09
C ASP A 144 -14.76 6.48 -15.78
N VAL A 145 -15.89 6.89 -16.36
CA VAL A 145 -17.18 6.18 -16.26
C VAL A 145 -17.14 4.77 -16.87
N ALA A 146 -16.20 4.51 -17.79
CA ALA A 146 -15.93 3.21 -18.39
C ALA A 146 -15.35 2.19 -17.39
N ASN A 147 -14.83 2.66 -16.25
CA ASN A 147 -14.22 1.83 -15.20
C ASN A 147 -15.02 1.83 -13.88
N ARG A 148 -16.30 2.23 -13.94
CA ARG A 148 -17.17 2.40 -12.75
C ARG A 148 -17.36 1.13 -11.91
N GLU A 149 -17.22 -0.05 -12.51
CA GLU A 149 -17.35 -1.37 -11.88
C GLU A 149 -16.23 -1.68 -10.90
N LEU A 150 -15.06 -1.01 -11.03
CA LEU A 150 -14.03 -1.03 -9.99
C LEU A 150 -14.49 -0.35 -8.70
N ARG A 151 -15.57 0.45 -8.78
CA ARG A 151 -16.11 1.24 -7.66
C ARG A 151 -15.09 2.21 -7.06
N LEU A 152 -14.08 2.64 -7.82
CA LEU A 152 -13.11 3.65 -7.40
C LEU A 152 -13.45 5.07 -7.90
N ARG A 153 -14.45 5.21 -8.77
CA ARG A 153 -14.86 6.52 -9.26
C ARG A 153 -15.54 7.37 -8.17
N VAL A 154 -15.05 8.59 -8.00
CA VAL A 154 -15.62 9.65 -7.16
C VAL A 154 -16.28 10.69 -8.07
N ARG A 155 -17.51 11.07 -7.73
CA ARG A 155 -18.28 12.03 -8.55
C ARG A 155 -18.11 13.43 -7.99
N ALA A 156 -17.75 14.38 -8.86
CA ALA A 156 -17.62 15.80 -8.55
C ALA A 156 -16.84 16.04 -7.25
N PRO A 157 -15.56 15.65 -7.18
CA PRO A 157 -14.70 16.12 -6.09
C PRO A 157 -14.55 17.65 -6.14
N GLN A 158 -14.37 18.28 -4.98
CA GLN A 158 -14.15 19.73 -4.91
C GLN A 158 -12.78 20.11 -5.48
N ASP A 159 -11.77 19.33 -5.14
CA ASP A 159 -10.37 19.44 -5.54
C ASP A 159 -9.71 18.04 -5.47
N LEU A 160 -8.42 17.96 -5.78
CA LEU A 160 -7.67 16.71 -5.73
C LEU A 160 -7.54 16.14 -4.31
N GLU A 161 -7.58 17.00 -3.28
CA GLU A 161 -7.56 16.58 -1.87
C GLU A 161 -8.86 15.85 -1.49
N ASP A 162 -10.01 16.44 -1.84
CA ASP A 162 -11.33 15.85 -1.65
C ASP A 162 -11.46 14.53 -2.41
N LEU A 163 -10.89 14.44 -3.61
CA LEU A 163 -10.83 13.19 -4.38
C LEU A 163 -10.08 12.09 -3.62
N ALA A 164 -8.86 12.38 -3.14
CA ALA A 164 -8.04 11.42 -2.42
C ALA A 164 -8.69 10.96 -1.11
N ARG A 165 -9.22 11.90 -0.33
CA ARG A 165 -9.95 11.60 0.91
C ARG A 165 -11.20 10.76 0.64
N ARG A 166 -12.02 11.11 -0.35
CA ARG A 166 -13.24 10.37 -0.68
C ARG A 166 -12.96 8.98 -1.24
N LEU A 167 -11.83 8.78 -1.93
CA LEU A 167 -11.36 7.45 -2.32
C LEU A 167 -11.07 6.58 -1.09
N HIS A 168 -10.34 7.12 -0.11
CA HIS A 168 -10.09 6.45 1.16
C HIS A 168 -11.39 6.08 1.87
N ASP A 169 -12.28 7.04 2.10
CA ASP A 169 -13.54 6.84 2.82
C ASP A 169 -14.44 5.81 2.11
N LYS A 170 -14.46 5.86 0.77
CA LYS A 170 -15.23 4.93 -0.05
C LYS A 170 -14.72 3.50 0.11
N VAL A 171 -13.42 3.28 0.00
CA VAL A 171 -12.80 1.94 0.14
C VAL A 171 -12.93 1.40 1.57
N HIS A 172 -12.85 2.28 2.57
CA HIS A 172 -13.04 1.90 3.98
C HIS A 172 -14.49 1.53 4.32
N SER A 173 -15.47 2.09 3.59
CA SER A 173 -16.89 1.84 3.87
C SER A 173 -17.26 0.35 3.79
N SER A 174 -18.15 -0.09 4.68
CA SER A 174 -18.66 -1.48 4.71
C SER A 174 -19.36 -1.91 3.42
N ASN A 175 -19.81 -0.95 2.61
CA ASN A 175 -20.43 -1.13 1.30
C ASN A 175 -19.42 -1.44 0.19
N TYR A 176 -18.15 -1.11 0.37
CA TYR A 176 -17.10 -1.46 -0.57
C TYR A 176 -16.62 -2.88 -0.33
N LYS A 177 -16.65 -3.70 -1.39
CA LYS A 177 -16.26 -5.10 -1.32
C LYS A 177 -14.96 -5.28 -2.10
N LYS A 178 -13.88 -5.51 -1.37
CA LYS A 178 -12.53 -5.75 -1.93
C LYS A 178 -12.52 -6.89 -2.96
N THR A 179 -13.32 -7.93 -2.72
CA THR A 179 -13.51 -9.04 -3.68
C THR A 179 -14.14 -8.58 -4.99
N ASP A 180 -15.15 -7.69 -4.95
CA ASP A 180 -15.77 -7.15 -6.17
C ASP A 180 -14.74 -6.35 -6.98
N PHE A 181 -13.92 -5.55 -6.31
CA PHE A 181 -12.81 -4.83 -6.95
C PHE A 181 -11.83 -5.78 -7.63
N ALA A 182 -11.34 -6.81 -6.92
CA ALA A 182 -10.39 -7.76 -7.47
C ALA A 182 -10.94 -8.49 -8.70
N LEU A 183 -12.19 -8.95 -8.64
CA LEU A 183 -12.85 -9.62 -9.76
C LEU A 183 -13.08 -8.68 -10.95
N ALA A 184 -13.46 -7.43 -10.69
CA ALA A 184 -13.65 -6.43 -11.74
C ALA A 184 -12.32 -6.08 -12.42
N LEU A 185 -11.24 -5.93 -11.65
CA LEU A 185 -9.90 -5.67 -12.19
C LEU A 185 -9.38 -6.84 -13.03
N LEU A 186 -9.59 -8.09 -12.60
CA LEU A 186 -9.23 -9.29 -13.37
C LEU A 186 -9.95 -9.40 -14.72
N ALA A 187 -11.11 -8.77 -14.85
CA ALA A 187 -11.87 -8.73 -16.10
C ALA A 187 -11.44 -7.60 -17.05
N LYS A 188 -10.51 -6.73 -16.63
CA LYS A 188 -9.95 -5.65 -17.46
C LYS A 188 -8.79 -6.15 -18.31
N ASP A 189 -8.58 -5.45 -19.41
CA ASP A 189 -7.37 -5.59 -20.20
C ASP A 189 -6.15 -5.23 -19.33
N PRO A 190 -5.20 -6.16 -19.11
CA PRO A 190 -3.99 -5.89 -18.34
C PRO A 190 -3.16 -4.72 -18.87
N ASP A 191 -3.23 -4.44 -20.18
CA ASP A 191 -2.49 -3.33 -20.80
C ASP A 191 -3.18 -1.97 -20.62
N ALA A 192 -4.40 -1.94 -20.08
CA ALA A 192 -5.18 -0.72 -19.91
C ALA A 192 -4.93 -0.01 -18.56
N TRP A 193 -4.10 -0.57 -17.68
CA TRP A 193 -3.81 -0.02 -16.36
C TRP A 193 -2.37 -0.32 -15.95
N ILE A 194 -1.87 0.46 -15.00
CA ILE A 194 -0.50 0.41 -14.50
C ILE A 194 -0.47 -0.37 -13.19
N VAL A 195 0.46 -1.33 -13.09
CA VAL A 195 0.73 -2.05 -11.84
C VAL A 195 1.17 -1.04 -10.78
N PRO A 196 0.57 -1.06 -9.56
CA PRO A 196 0.93 -0.11 -8.52
C PRO A 196 2.44 -0.11 -8.24
N HIS A 197 3.01 1.08 -8.05
CA HIS A 197 4.47 1.28 -8.09
C HIS A 197 5.22 0.33 -7.14
N TYR A 198 4.74 0.22 -5.89
CA TYR A 198 5.36 -0.62 -4.87
C TYR A 198 5.32 -2.13 -5.22
N VAL A 199 4.28 -2.57 -5.93
CA VAL A 199 4.16 -3.97 -6.39
C VAL A 199 5.16 -4.23 -7.51
N ALA A 200 5.24 -3.32 -8.49
CA ALA A 200 6.20 -3.41 -9.58
C ALA A 200 7.66 -3.42 -9.07
N GLU A 201 7.98 -2.53 -8.12
CA GLU A 201 9.28 -2.48 -7.44
C GLU A 201 9.61 -3.82 -6.77
N GLY A 202 8.65 -4.40 -6.05
CA GLY A 202 8.81 -5.69 -5.37
C GLY A 202 9.05 -6.84 -6.34
N LEU A 203 8.25 -6.92 -7.41
CA LEU A 203 8.38 -7.96 -8.42
C LEU A 203 9.71 -7.86 -9.17
N LYS A 204 10.14 -6.65 -9.53
CA LYS A 204 11.45 -6.41 -10.16
C LYS A 204 12.61 -6.84 -9.25
N TRP A 205 12.51 -6.56 -7.96
CA TRP A 205 13.48 -7.06 -6.99
C TRP A 205 13.50 -8.59 -6.94
N LEU A 206 12.33 -9.23 -6.93
CA LEU A 206 12.23 -10.68 -6.86
C LEU A 206 12.83 -11.34 -8.12
N GLU A 207 12.49 -10.82 -9.29
CA GLU A 207 13.02 -11.26 -10.59
C GLU A 207 14.55 -11.17 -10.64
N THR A 208 15.11 -10.03 -10.20
CA THR A 208 16.55 -9.82 -10.11
C THR A 208 17.21 -10.79 -9.14
N THR A 209 16.59 -11.01 -7.98
CA THR A 209 17.12 -11.87 -6.91
C THR A 209 17.11 -13.35 -7.31
N LEU A 210 16.12 -13.78 -8.09
CA LEU A 210 16.03 -15.14 -8.61
C LEU A 210 16.91 -15.36 -9.86
N GLY A 211 17.51 -14.32 -10.42
CA GLY A 211 18.32 -14.40 -11.64
C GLY A 211 17.52 -14.80 -12.87
N VAL A 212 16.21 -14.52 -12.89
CA VAL A 212 15.31 -14.82 -14.01
C VAL A 212 15.03 -13.61 -14.90
N ALA A 213 15.63 -12.45 -14.57
CA ALA A 213 15.60 -11.28 -15.43
C ALA A 213 16.25 -11.64 -16.77
N VAL A 214 15.46 -11.58 -17.84
CA VAL A 214 15.98 -11.78 -19.19
C VAL A 214 16.81 -10.56 -19.53
N GLU A 215 18.09 -10.73 -19.83
CA GLU A 215 18.87 -9.66 -20.45
C GLU A 215 18.19 -9.37 -21.80
N GLU A 216 17.56 -8.20 -21.93
CA GLU A 216 17.13 -7.72 -23.24
C GLU A 216 18.40 -7.51 -24.05
N ASP A 217 18.71 -8.46 -24.94
CA ASP A 217 19.75 -8.30 -25.95
C ASP A 217 19.43 -7.03 -26.75
N ASP A 218 20.18 -5.96 -26.48
CA ASP A 218 20.32 -4.79 -27.35
C ASP A 218 20.86 -5.29 -28.70
N GLN A 219 19.98 -5.79 -29.57
CA GLN A 219 20.26 -5.90 -30.99
C GLN A 219 20.35 -4.48 -31.54
N GLN A 220 21.55 -3.91 -31.44
CA GLN A 220 22.00 -2.89 -32.37
C GLN A 220 21.79 -3.43 -33.78
N GLU A 221 20.76 -2.92 -34.46
CA GLU A 221 20.63 -2.95 -35.92
C GLU A 221 21.88 -2.30 -36.52
N GLY A 222 22.91 -3.11 -36.73
CA GLY A 222 23.85 -2.88 -37.80
C GLY A 222 23.25 -3.40 -39.09
N ASP A 223 22.64 -2.53 -39.90
CA ASP A 223 22.96 -2.48 -41.32
C ASP A 223 22.38 -1.23 -42.00
N ALA A 224 23.25 -0.49 -42.70
CA ALA A 224 23.00 -0.11 -44.09
C ALA A 224 24.29 0.51 -44.65
N ALA A 225 25.02 -0.35 -45.36
CA ALA A 225 26.01 0.01 -46.38
C ALA A 225 25.40 0.79 -47.56
#